data_AF-A0A7J8EFV9-F1
#
_entry.id   AF-A0A7J8EFV9-F1
#
_cell.length_a   1.000
_cell.length_b   1.000
_cell.length_c   1.000
_cell.angle_alpha   90.00
_cell.angle_beta   90.00
_cell.angle_gamma   90.00
#
_symmetry.space_group_name_H-M   'P 1'
#
loop_
_entity.id
_entity.type
_entity.pdbx_description
1 polymer ?
#
loop_
_entity_poly.entity_id
_entity_poly.type
_entity_poly.pdbx_seq_one_letter_code
_entity_poly.pdbx_strand_id
1 'polypeptide(L)'
;MPAQNLWRLDIVNRESDAEVWKTILSEVRLVHVNTSAILKLSGAHLPDWGFRQLEVVGEKLSRGYHESTVWTVEEHRYGRSQEQKERELELHSPTQMDVSRNLSFLARFSELQWRMLTMRSDDSEHKYSSTPLDWVTLDTNIAYWLHPRTSAQIHLLGNAVIWASAGLATALYTLLFCWHLLRRQRRLCDLPEDSWLRWVLAGALCAGGWAVNYLPFLLMEKTLFLYHYLPALTFQILLLPVVLQHVGEHLCRSELQRSVFGALVVAWYSAACHVFDTLRPLTYGHKSLSPSELQALRWRESWDILIRKYQQDPTQ
;
A
#
# COMPACT_ATOMS: atom_id res chain seq x y z
N MET A 1 -17.26 51.12 11.16
CA MET A 1 -15.95 51.30 10.48
C MET A 1 -16.15 51.05 9.00
N PRO A 2 -15.50 51.80 8.09
CA PRO A 2 -15.58 51.53 6.66
C PRO A 2 -14.99 50.16 6.33
N ALA A 3 -15.52 49.49 5.31
CA ALA A 3 -15.00 48.21 4.83
C ALA A 3 -13.55 48.39 4.33
N GLN A 4 -12.64 47.52 4.81
CA GLN A 4 -11.24 47.55 4.42
C GLN A 4 -11.00 46.47 3.37
N ASN A 5 -11.28 46.81 2.11
CA ASN A 5 -11.28 45.85 1.00
C ASN A 5 -10.08 46.02 0.05
N LEU A 6 -9.12 46.87 0.41
CA LEU A 6 -8.00 47.21 -0.46
C LEU A 6 -6.83 46.24 -0.26
N TRP A 7 -6.43 45.58 -1.36
CA TRP A 7 -5.30 44.67 -1.44
C TRP A 7 -4.31 45.16 -2.48
N ARG A 8 -3.03 45.23 -2.10
CA ARG A 8 -1.91 45.51 -2.99
C ARG A 8 -1.42 44.20 -3.60
N LEU A 9 -1.27 44.18 -4.91
CA LEU A 9 -0.68 43.08 -5.65
C LEU A 9 0.85 43.21 -5.66
N ASP A 10 1.55 42.17 -5.24
CA ASP A 10 3.00 42.06 -5.35
C ASP A 10 3.39 40.84 -6.20
N ILE A 11 3.90 41.06 -7.40
CA ILE A 11 4.43 39.99 -8.27
C ILE A 11 5.82 39.58 -7.73
N VAL A 12 6.00 38.30 -7.41
CA VAL A 12 7.21 37.77 -6.77
C VAL A 12 8.29 37.43 -7.78
N ASN A 13 7.91 36.81 -8.90
CA ASN A 13 8.83 36.35 -9.94
C ASN A 13 9.01 37.38 -11.08
N ARG A 14 9.25 38.64 -10.73
CA ARG A 14 9.44 39.71 -11.72
C ARG A 14 10.73 39.49 -12.53
N GLU A 15 10.59 39.20 -13.82
CA GLU A 15 11.73 39.10 -14.77
C GLU A 15 12.09 40.44 -15.42
N SER A 16 11.15 41.40 -15.46
CA SER A 16 11.32 42.75 -16.03
C SER A 16 10.51 43.77 -15.24
N ASP A 17 10.88 45.05 -15.30
CA ASP A 17 10.15 46.17 -14.68
C ASP A 17 8.74 46.39 -15.26
N ALA A 18 8.37 45.70 -16.35
CA ALA A 18 7.01 45.72 -16.86
C ALA A 18 6.08 44.95 -15.91
N GLU A 19 5.20 45.68 -15.22
CA GLU A 19 4.24 45.24 -14.19
C GLU A 19 3.05 44.42 -14.76
N VAL A 20 3.30 43.52 -15.71
CA VAL A 20 2.23 42.74 -16.36
C VAL A 20 1.97 41.46 -15.58
N TRP A 21 0.79 41.38 -14.97
CA TRP A 21 0.28 40.15 -14.36
C TRP A 21 -0.19 39.18 -15.45
N LYS A 22 0.51 38.04 -15.60
CA LYS A 22 0.20 36.98 -16.57
C LYS A 22 -0.47 35.79 -15.87
N THR A 23 -1.47 35.21 -16.51
CA THR A 23 -2.10 33.94 -16.07
C THR A 23 -1.08 32.81 -16.06
N ILE A 24 -1.17 31.91 -15.09
CA ILE A 24 -0.36 30.69 -14.87
C ILE A 24 1.14 30.93 -14.62
N LEU A 25 1.70 32.02 -15.16
CA LEU A 25 3.13 32.33 -15.14
C LEU A 25 3.52 33.24 -13.98
N SER A 26 2.68 34.22 -13.62
CA SER A 26 3.01 35.15 -12.55
C SER A 26 2.63 34.59 -11.19
N GLU A 27 3.62 34.56 -10.30
CA GLU A 27 3.46 34.30 -8.89
C GLU A 27 3.19 35.62 -8.17
N VAL A 28 2.06 35.73 -7.47
CA VAL A 28 1.63 36.98 -6.82
C VAL A 28 1.33 36.80 -5.34
N ARG A 29 1.55 37.87 -4.57
CA ARG A 29 1.14 38.00 -3.18
C ARG A 29 0.10 39.10 -3.06
N LEU A 30 -0.95 38.85 -2.30
CA LEU A 30 -1.99 39.82 -2.00
C LEU A 30 -1.76 40.38 -0.59
N VAL A 31 -1.41 41.66 -0.51
CA VAL A 31 -1.06 42.35 0.74
C VAL A 31 -2.16 43.34 1.11
N HIS A 32 -2.84 43.13 2.23
CA HIS A 32 -3.87 44.02 2.72
C HIS A 32 -3.27 45.38 3.09
N VAL A 33 -3.84 46.47 2.55
CA VAL A 33 -3.20 47.80 2.61
C VAL A 33 -3.09 48.34 4.04
N ASN A 34 -4.14 48.19 4.85
CA ASN A 34 -4.18 48.82 6.18
C ASN A 34 -3.45 48.02 7.26
N THR A 35 -3.50 46.69 7.18
CA THR A 35 -2.90 45.80 8.21
C THR A 35 -1.55 45.24 7.79
N SER A 36 -1.16 45.41 6.52
CA SER A 36 0.03 44.77 5.92
C SER A 36 0.03 43.23 6.04
N ALA A 37 -1.15 42.63 6.21
CA ALA A 37 -1.31 41.17 6.26
C ALA A 37 -1.31 40.59 4.84
N ILE A 38 -0.71 39.42 4.66
CA ILE A 38 -0.65 38.70 3.40
C ILE A 38 -1.70 37.60 3.40
N LEU A 39 -2.40 37.45 2.29
CA LEU A 39 -3.32 36.34 2.09
C LEU A 39 -2.56 35.02 1.97
N LYS A 40 -2.91 34.05 2.80
CA LYS A 40 -2.22 32.76 2.91
C LYS A 40 -3.23 31.62 3.09
N LEU A 41 -2.87 30.44 2.59
CA LEU A 41 -3.51 29.19 2.98
C LEU A 41 -2.92 28.67 4.29
N SER A 42 -3.77 28.50 5.31
CA SER A 42 -3.38 27.97 6.61
C SER A 42 -2.95 26.49 6.53
N GLY A 43 -3.53 25.74 5.58
CA GLY A 43 -3.35 24.30 5.41
C GLY A 43 -4.33 23.46 6.23
N ALA A 44 -5.09 24.08 7.13
CA ALA A 44 -6.21 23.45 7.83
C ALA A 44 -7.46 23.37 6.95
N HIS A 45 -8.28 22.35 7.19
CA HIS A 45 -9.61 22.23 6.60
C HIS A 45 -10.65 22.88 7.52
N LEU A 46 -11.59 23.61 6.93
CA LEU A 46 -12.74 24.16 7.64
C LEU A 46 -13.65 23.02 8.15
N PRO A 47 -14.42 23.24 9.23
CA PRO A 47 -15.44 22.29 9.67
C PRO A 47 -16.54 22.06 8.63
N ASP A 48 -17.52 21.20 8.94
CA ASP A 48 -18.56 20.79 8.00
C ASP A 48 -19.37 21.98 7.41
N TRP A 49 -19.51 23.11 8.13
CA TRP A 49 -20.14 24.33 7.60
C TRP A 49 -19.42 24.91 6.38
N GLY A 50 -18.11 24.70 6.28
CA GLY A 50 -17.25 25.14 5.18
C GLY A 50 -16.96 24.02 4.19
N PHE A 51 -17.73 22.93 4.23
CA PHE A 51 -17.61 21.77 3.35
C PHE A 51 -16.17 21.20 3.29
N ARG A 52 -15.41 21.28 4.39
CA ARG A 52 -14.00 20.84 4.47
C ARG A 52 -13.06 21.49 3.46
N GLN A 53 -13.38 22.69 2.99
CA GLN A 53 -12.49 23.49 2.16
C GLN A 53 -11.27 23.98 2.94
N LEU A 54 -10.22 24.39 2.25
CA LEU A 54 -9.00 24.92 2.88
C LEU A 54 -9.26 26.30 3.50
N GLU A 55 -8.71 26.52 4.69
CA GLU A 55 -8.80 27.78 5.40
C GLU A 55 -7.88 28.85 4.78
N VAL A 56 -8.44 30.03 4.53
CA VAL A 56 -7.73 31.22 4.03
C VAL A 56 -7.58 32.24 5.17
N VAL A 57 -6.36 32.68 5.44
CA VAL A 57 -6.02 33.59 6.55
C VAL A 57 -5.17 34.77 6.08
N GLY A 58 -5.17 35.83 6.89
CA GLY A 58 -4.25 36.97 6.74
C GLY A 58 -3.14 36.91 7.78
N GLU A 59 -1.88 36.72 7.36
CA GLU A 59 -0.74 36.66 8.27
C GLU A 59 0.16 37.90 8.10
N LYS A 60 0.71 38.45 9.20
CA LYS A 60 1.69 39.55 9.10
C LYS A 60 2.96 39.06 8.41
N LEU A 61 3.54 39.88 7.55
CA LEU A 61 4.76 39.58 6.81
C LEU A 61 5.89 39.10 7.74
N SER A 62 6.15 37.80 7.74
CA SER A 62 7.36 37.19 8.28
C SER A 62 8.43 37.12 7.19
N ARG A 63 9.70 37.23 7.54
CA ARG A 63 10.83 37.34 6.58
C ARG A 63 11.14 36.03 5.81
N GLY A 64 10.28 35.02 5.87
CA GLY A 64 10.44 33.74 5.18
C GLY A 64 9.58 33.65 3.93
N TYR A 65 10.16 33.17 2.82
CA TYR A 65 9.38 32.74 1.65
C TYR A 65 8.61 31.46 2.03
N HIS A 66 7.29 31.49 1.91
CA HIS A 66 6.43 30.33 2.09
C HIS A 66 5.54 30.17 0.86
N GLU A 67 5.56 28.99 0.23
CA GLU A 67 4.76 28.69 -0.97
C GLU A 67 3.26 28.93 -0.75
N SER A 68 2.76 28.73 0.48
CA SER A 68 1.35 28.96 0.84
C SER A 68 0.90 30.44 0.85
N THR A 69 1.83 31.38 0.68
CA THR A 69 1.54 32.83 0.55
C THR A 69 1.48 33.29 -0.91
N VAL A 70 1.92 32.43 -1.84
CA VAL A 70 2.00 32.73 -3.27
C VAL A 70 0.75 32.21 -3.95
N TRP A 71 0.18 33.05 -4.79
CA TRP A 71 -1.02 32.77 -5.56
C TRP A 71 -0.71 32.89 -7.05
N THR A 72 -1.46 32.15 -7.85
CA THR A 72 -1.39 32.21 -9.30
C THR A 72 -2.81 32.30 -9.83
N VAL A 73 -3.02 33.06 -10.90
CA VAL A 73 -4.30 33.08 -11.61
C VAL A 73 -4.26 31.99 -12.66
N GLU A 74 -4.99 30.90 -12.43
CA GLU A 74 -5.11 29.81 -13.41
C GLU A 74 -5.89 30.25 -14.64
N GLU A 75 -7.01 30.92 -14.39
CA GLU A 75 -7.93 31.32 -15.44
C GLU A 75 -8.33 32.78 -15.27
N HIS A 76 -8.35 33.49 -16.40
CA HIS A 76 -8.80 34.86 -16.47
C HIS A 76 -9.80 35.01 -17.60
N ARG A 77 -11.05 35.24 -17.23
CA ARG A 77 -12.14 35.52 -18.17
C ARG A 77 -12.42 37.02 -18.13
N TYR A 78 -11.86 37.77 -19.09
CA TYR A 78 -12.33 39.14 -19.32
C TYR A 78 -13.36 39.14 -20.44
N GLY A 79 -14.54 39.66 -20.11
CA GLY A 79 -15.43 40.22 -21.10
C GLY A 79 -15.02 41.64 -21.42
N ARG A 80 -14.63 41.91 -22.66
CA ARG A 80 -14.44 43.30 -23.14
C ARG A 80 -15.79 44.00 -23.38
N SER A 81 -16.87 43.21 -23.40
CA SER A 81 -18.22 43.66 -23.64
C SER A 81 -18.85 44.36 -22.43
N GLN A 82 -19.43 45.53 -22.68
CA GLN A 82 -20.20 46.29 -21.68
C GLN A 82 -21.60 45.70 -21.50
N GLU A 83 -22.15 45.04 -22.54
CA GLU A 83 -23.49 44.46 -22.52
C GLU A 83 -23.56 43.17 -21.70
N GLN A 84 -24.62 43.01 -20.92
CA GLN A 84 -24.81 41.84 -20.05
C GLN A 84 -24.94 40.54 -20.86
N LYS A 85 -25.67 40.57 -21.97
CA LYS A 85 -25.91 39.41 -22.84
C LYS A 85 -24.62 38.87 -23.46
N GLU A 86 -23.73 39.78 -23.84
CA GLU A 86 -22.42 39.42 -24.39
C GLU A 86 -21.49 38.83 -23.32
N ARG A 87 -21.52 39.38 -22.09
CA ARG A 87 -20.78 38.79 -20.96
C ARG A 87 -21.25 37.38 -20.60
N GLU A 88 -22.56 37.13 -20.64
CA GLU A 88 -23.12 35.78 -20.44
C GLU A 88 -22.64 34.81 -21.53
N LEU A 89 -22.59 35.26 -22.79
CA LEU A 89 -22.06 34.46 -23.90
C LEU A 89 -20.54 34.21 -23.77
N GLU A 90 -19.76 35.20 -23.35
CA GLU A 90 -18.32 35.07 -23.11
C GLU A 90 -18.01 34.11 -21.94
N LEU A 91 -18.82 34.11 -20.87
CA LEU A 91 -18.71 33.18 -19.76
C LEU A 91 -18.92 31.72 -20.17
N HIS A 92 -19.80 31.48 -21.16
CA HIS A 92 -20.09 30.16 -21.72
C HIS A 92 -19.16 29.74 -22.85
N SER A 93 -18.28 30.63 -23.32
CA SER A 93 -17.30 30.32 -24.36
C SER A 93 -16.13 29.48 -23.82
N PRO A 94 -15.56 28.56 -24.62
CA PRO A 94 -14.43 27.75 -24.19
C PRO A 94 -13.19 28.63 -23.98
N THR A 95 -12.51 28.43 -22.85
CA THR A 95 -11.31 29.16 -22.47
C THR A 95 -10.19 28.97 -23.50
N GLN A 96 -9.73 30.06 -24.13
CA GLN A 96 -8.51 30.04 -24.93
C GLN A 96 -7.30 29.98 -23.99
N MET A 97 -6.82 28.77 -23.73
CA MET A 97 -5.59 28.54 -22.98
C MET A 97 -4.39 28.46 -23.94
N ASP A 98 -3.73 29.59 -24.19
CA ASP A 98 -2.51 29.63 -25.03
C ASP A 98 -1.23 29.24 -24.26
N VAL A 99 -1.35 28.83 -23.00
CA VAL A 99 -0.19 28.55 -22.14
C VAL A 99 0.30 27.11 -22.34
N SER A 100 1.12 26.91 -23.37
CA SER A 100 1.96 25.71 -23.47
C SER A 100 3.21 25.88 -22.60
N ARG A 101 3.08 25.69 -21.27
CA ARG A 101 4.27 25.53 -20.44
C ARG A 101 4.89 24.18 -20.82
N ASN A 102 5.91 24.21 -21.67
CA ASN A 102 6.69 23.04 -22.07
C ASN A 102 7.50 22.54 -20.87
N LEU A 103 6.83 21.89 -19.93
CA LEU A 103 7.47 21.20 -18.81
C LEU A 103 8.29 20.04 -19.37
N SER A 104 9.54 19.94 -18.95
CA SER A 104 10.38 18.81 -19.33
C SER A 104 9.82 17.51 -18.75
N PHE A 105 10.11 16.39 -19.41
CA PHE A 105 9.74 15.07 -18.90
C PHE A 105 10.29 14.85 -17.48
N LEU A 106 11.56 15.22 -17.23
CA LEU A 106 12.20 15.06 -15.93
C LEU A 106 11.51 15.90 -14.84
N ALA A 107 11.06 17.12 -15.15
CA ALA A 107 10.31 17.93 -14.20
C ALA A 107 9.00 17.23 -13.80
N ARG A 108 8.20 16.79 -14.79
CA ARG A 108 6.95 16.05 -14.55
C ARG A 108 7.19 14.75 -13.78
N PHE A 109 8.23 14.01 -14.14
CA PHE A 109 8.60 12.78 -13.48
C PHE A 109 8.98 13.03 -12.02
N SER A 110 9.86 14.00 -11.75
CA SER A 110 10.30 14.33 -10.39
C SER A 110 9.15 14.82 -9.51
N GLU A 111 8.27 15.66 -10.05
CA GLU A 111 7.08 16.13 -9.34
C GLU A 111 6.14 14.97 -9.00
N LEU A 112 5.91 14.07 -9.95
CA LEU A 112 5.07 12.91 -9.73
C LEU A 112 5.65 11.97 -8.67
N GLN A 113 6.97 11.67 -8.73
CA GLN A 113 7.64 10.84 -7.73
C GLN A 113 7.56 11.47 -6.34
N TRP A 114 7.81 12.79 -6.24
CA TRP A 114 7.70 13.52 -4.99
C TRP A 114 6.28 13.43 -4.41
N ARG A 115 5.26 13.69 -5.24
CA ARG A 115 3.85 13.56 -4.84
C ARG A 115 3.52 12.15 -4.38
N MET A 116 3.98 11.11 -5.07
CA MET A 116 3.74 9.71 -4.66
C MET A 116 4.38 9.37 -3.30
N LEU A 117 5.51 9.99 -2.95
CA LEU A 117 6.19 9.78 -1.67
C LEU A 117 5.58 10.58 -0.53
N THR A 118 5.17 11.83 -0.78
CA THR A 118 4.64 12.73 0.25
C THR A 118 3.14 12.66 0.42
N MET A 119 2.42 12.00 -0.50
CA MET A 119 0.98 11.80 -0.38
C MET A 119 0.69 10.99 0.87
N ARG A 120 0.11 11.68 1.86
CA ARG A 120 -0.50 11.06 3.03
C ARG A 120 -1.81 10.44 2.58
N SER A 121 -1.91 9.11 2.65
CA SER A 121 -3.21 8.44 2.56
C SER A 121 -4.01 8.81 3.80
N ASP A 122 -5.29 9.13 3.65
CA ASP A 122 -6.17 9.23 4.80
C ASP A 122 -6.12 7.90 5.58
N ASP A 123 -5.85 7.98 6.88
CA ASP A 123 -5.71 6.84 7.81
C ASP A 123 -7.07 6.22 8.14
N SER A 124 -7.95 6.07 7.15
CA SER A 124 -9.21 5.36 7.36
C SER A 124 -8.90 3.88 7.57
N GLU A 125 -8.95 3.43 8.82
CA GLU A 125 -8.84 2.01 9.17
C GLU A 125 -9.86 1.20 8.36
N HIS A 126 -9.36 0.30 7.51
CA HIS A 126 -10.20 -0.59 6.73
C HIS A 126 -10.48 -1.85 7.54
N LYS A 127 -11.71 -2.38 7.50
CA LYS A 127 -12.09 -3.57 8.29
C LYS A 127 -11.12 -4.75 8.16
N TYR A 128 -10.62 -5.00 6.93
CA TYR A 128 -9.67 -6.08 6.64
C TYR A 128 -8.19 -5.65 6.69
N SER A 129 -7.87 -4.50 7.28
CA SER A 129 -6.49 -4.13 7.55
C SER A 129 -5.87 -5.12 8.54
N SER A 130 -4.59 -5.39 8.39
CA SER A 130 -3.88 -6.45 9.13
C SER A 130 -2.48 -5.98 9.48
N THR A 131 -1.93 -6.49 10.58
CA THR A 131 -0.56 -6.16 10.97
C THR A 131 0.43 -7.13 10.32
N PRO A 132 1.70 -6.72 10.12
CA PRO A 132 2.71 -7.61 9.54
C PRO A 132 2.94 -8.91 10.33
N LEU A 133 2.68 -8.92 11.65
CA LEU A 133 2.83 -10.10 12.48
C LEU A 133 1.74 -11.14 12.20
N ASP A 134 0.50 -10.69 11.97
CA ASP A 134 -0.64 -11.55 11.64
C ASP A 134 -0.44 -12.32 10.33
N TRP A 135 0.39 -11.78 9.43
CA TRP A 135 0.71 -12.44 8.18
C TRP A 135 1.55 -13.69 8.41
N VAL A 136 2.54 -13.65 9.30
CA VAL A 136 3.42 -14.81 9.53
C VAL A 136 2.63 -16.01 10.03
N THR A 137 1.65 -15.77 10.90
CA THR A 137 0.78 -16.83 11.44
C THR A 137 -0.35 -17.22 10.51
N LEU A 138 -0.74 -16.39 9.53
CA LEU A 138 -1.98 -16.52 8.75
C LEU A 138 -3.23 -16.35 9.62
N ASP A 139 -3.24 -15.35 10.49
CA ASP A 139 -4.39 -15.05 11.33
C ASP A 139 -5.44 -14.21 10.61
N THR A 140 -5.08 -13.49 9.55
CA THR A 140 -6.02 -12.64 8.81
C THR A 140 -6.37 -13.21 7.44
N ASN A 141 -7.57 -12.90 6.97
CA ASN A 141 -8.01 -13.12 5.59
C ASN A 141 -8.68 -11.85 5.05
N ILE A 142 -8.84 -11.75 3.72
CA ILE A 142 -9.52 -10.61 3.10
C ILE A 142 -10.68 -11.14 2.28
N ALA A 143 -11.89 -10.65 2.54
CA ALA A 143 -13.04 -10.93 1.69
C ALA A 143 -13.04 -9.97 0.48
N TYR A 144 -12.90 -10.49 -0.73
CA TYR A 144 -12.94 -9.69 -1.96
C TYR A 144 -14.34 -9.52 -2.50
N TRP A 145 -15.16 -10.56 -2.39
CA TRP A 145 -16.48 -10.57 -3.00
C TRP A 145 -17.43 -11.48 -2.25
N LEU A 146 -18.67 -11.03 -2.11
CA LEU A 146 -19.79 -11.82 -1.63
C LEU A 146 -20.92 -11.64 -2.65
N HIS A 147 -21.45 -12.74 -3.15
CA HIS A 147 -22.57 -12.69 -4.08
C HIS A 147 -23.79 -12.04 -3.40
N PRO A 148 -24.55 -11.14 -4.07
CA PRO A 148 -25.67 -10.45 -3.43
C PRO A 148 -26.83 -11.37 -3.00
N ARG A 149 -27.15 -12.39 -3.80
CA ARG A 149 -28.26 -13.32 -3.54
C ARG A 149 -27.86 -14.66 -2.93
N THR A 150 -26.80 -15.29 -3.43
CA THR A 150 -26.26 -16.55 -2.89
C THR A 150 -25.20 -16.30 -1.81
N SER A 151 -24.81 -17.35 -1.08
CA SER A 151 -23.72 -17.34 -0.11
C SER A 151 -22.33 -17.58 -0.72
N ALA A 152 -22.20 -17.47 -2.05
CA ALA A 152 -20.92 -17.62 -2.73
C ALA A 152 -20.01 -16.42 -2.40
N GLN A 153 -18.74 -16.69 -2.07
CA GLN A 153 -17.78 -15.66 -1.67
C GLN A 153 -16.36 -15.99 -2.11
N ILE A 154 -15.56 -14.94 -2.32
CA ILE A 154 -14.15 -15.02 -2.70
C ILE A 154 -13.33 -14.37 -1.60
N HIS A 155 -12.36 -15.11 -1.06
CA HIS A 155 -11.44 -14.64 -0.03
C HIS A 155 -9.98 -14.82 -0.47
N LEU A 156 -9.15 -13.84 -0.12
CA LEU A 156 -7.71 -14.05 -0.02
C LEU A 156 -7.43 -14.83 1.25
N LEU A 157 -7.10 -16.10 1.10
CA LEU A 157 -6.71 -16.97 2.19
C LEU A 157 -5.58 -17.89 1.72
N GLY A 158 -4.50 -17.93 2.49
CA GLY A 158 -3.36 -18.81 2.22
C GLY A 158 -3.69 -20.29 2.48
N ASN A 159 -2.98 -21.20 1.81
CA ASN A 159 -3.00 -22.60 2.18
C ASN A 159 -2.24 -22.79 3.50
N ALA A 160 -2.95 -23.08 4.59
CA ALA A 160 -2.37 -23.14 5.93
C ALA A 160 -1.19 -24.12 6.07
N VAL A 161 -1.21 -25.25 5.34
CA VAL A 161 -0.13 -26.24 5.36
C VAL A 161 1.12 -25.69 4.69
N ILE A 162 0.98 -25.09 3.51
CA ILE A 162 2.10 -24.48 2.79
C ILE A 162 2.64 -23.31 3.61
N TRP A 163 1.77 -22.45 4.13
CA TRP A 163 2.14 -21.29 4.92
C TRP A 163 2.96 -21.66 6.16
N ALA A 164 2.46 -22.61 6.96
CA ALA A 164 3.16 -23.08 8.16
C ALA A 164 4.49 -23.76 7.79
N SER A 165 4.51 -24.58 6.74
CA SER A 165 5.75 -25.23 6.28
C SER A 165 6.80 -24.24 5.78
N ALA A 166 6.40 -23.15 5.12
CA ALA A 166 7.31 -22.14 4.61
C ALA A 166 7.95 -21.34 5.77
N GLY A 167 7.16 -20.97 6.78
CA GLY A 167 7.66 -20.38 8.02
C GLY A 167 8.60 -21.32 8.78
N LEU A 168 8.19 -22.59 8.95
CA LEU A 168 9.01 -23.60 9.61
C LEU A 168 10.32 -23.88 8.87
N ALA A 169 10.29 -23.96 7.54
CA ALA A 169 11.49 -24.15 6.73
C ALA A 169 12.46 -22.96 6.85
N THR A 170 11.94 -21.74 6.93
CA THR A 170 12.76 -20.54 7.16
C THR A 170 13.43 -20.60 8.53
N ALA A 171 12.69 -20.96 9.59
CA ALA A 171 13.25 -21.14 10.93
C ALA A 171 14.27 -22.30 10.99
N LEU A 172 13.98 -23.42 10.32
CA LEU A 172 14.90 -24.56 10.26
C LEU A 172 16.17 -24.20 9.47
N TYR A 173 16.04 -23.45 8.39
CA TYR A 173 17.18 -22.94 7.63
C TYR A 173 18.08 -22.08 8.50
N THR A 174 17.54 -21.10 9.23
CA THR A 174 18.35 -20.21 10.08
C THR A 174 19.05 -20.99 11.20
N LEU A 175 18.37 -21.95 11.82
CA LEU A 175 18.95 -22.84 12.82
C LEU A 175 20.10 -23.69 12.24
N LEU A 176 19.88 -24.36 11.11
CA LEU A 176 20.90 -25.17 10.44
C LEU A 176 22.07 -24.34 9.94
N PHE A 177 21.79 -23.15 9.39
CA PHE A 177 22.82 -22.21 8.95
C PHE A 177 23.72 -21.77 10.12
N CYS A 178 23.13 -21.34 11.23
CA CYS A 178 23.86 -20.99 12.45
C CYS A 178 24.65 -22.17 13.00
N TRP A 179 24.07 -23.37 13.01
CA TRP A 179 24.75 -24.60 13.42
C TRP A 179 25.99 -24.90 12.58
N HIS A 180 25.84 -24.92 11.25
CA HIS A 180 26.96 -25.16 10.33
C HIS A 180 28.02 -24.05 10.41
N LEU A 181 27.61 -22.80 10.58
CA LEU A 181 28.52 -21.67 10.76
C LEU A 181 29.38 -21.84 12.02
N LEU A 182 28.76 -22.19 13.16
CA LEU A 182 29.46 -22.45 14.42
C LEU A 182 30.43 -23.63 14.31
N ARG A 183 30.04 -24.72 13.63
CA ARG A 183 30.91 -25.88 13.42
C ARG A 183 32.08 -25.57 12.49
N ARG A 184 31.84 -24.80 11.43
CA ARG A 184 32.90 -24.29 10.53
C ARG A 184 33.89 -23.39 11.26
N GLN A 185 33.43 -22.50 12.15
CA GLN A 185 34.34 -21.71 12.99
C GLN A 185 35.23 -22.56 13.90
N ARG A 186 34.75 -23.73 14.33
CA ARG A 186 35.52 -24.73 15.08
C ARG A 186 36.35 -25.68 14.20
N ARG A 187 36.48 -25.39 12.90
CA ARG A 187 37.16 -26.22 11.89
C ARG A 187 36.57 -27.62 11.71
N LEU A 188 35.29 -27.80 12.04
CA LEU A 188 34.52 -29.00 11.74
C LEU A 188 33.70 -28.75 10.47
N CYS A 189 34.23 -29.20 9.32
CA CYS A 189 33.56 -29.04 8.03
C CYS A 189 32.67 -30.25 7.72
N ASP A 190 31.38 -30.15 8.05
CA ASP A 190 30.40 -31.23 7.80
C ASP A 190 29.96 -31.33 6.33
N LEU A 191 30.05 -30.22 5.61
CA LEU A 191 29.59 -30.09 4.22
C LEU A 191 30.79 -29.79 3.32
N PRO A 192 30.87 -30.44 2.13
CA PRO A 192 31.79 -30.02 1.07
C PRO A 192 31.63 -28.54 0.73
N GLU A 193 32.71 -27.87 0.34
CA GLU A 193 32.70 -26.42 0.05
C GLU A 193 31.65 -26.03 -1.01
N ASP A 194 31.48 -26.83 -2.06
CA ASP A 194 30.51 -26.55 -3.12
C ASP A 194 29.05 -26.63 -2.62
N SER A 195 28.75 -27.56 -1.72
CA SER A 195 27.42 -27.68 -1.12
C SER A 195 27.17 -26.57 -0.11
N TRP A 196 28.20 -26.17 0.64
CA TRP A 196 28.13 -25.02 1.54
C TRP A 196 27.87 -23.72 0.78
N LEU A 197 28.60 -23.45 -0.31
CA LEU A 197 28.40 -22.24 -1.10
C LEU A 197 26.98 -22.18 -1.69
N ARG A 198 26.47 -23.30 -2.21
CA ARG A 198 25.08 -23.39 -2.69
C ARG A 198 24.06 -23.15 -1.58
N TRP A 199 24.28 -23.70 -0.39
CA TRP A 199 23.42 -23.48 0.78
C TRP A 199 23.39 -22.02 1.23
N VAL A 200 24.55 -21.36 1.26
CA VAL A 200 24.68 -19.94 1.59
C VAL A 200 24.00 -19.07 0.54
N LEU A 201 24.24 -19.31 -0.75
CA LEU A 201 23.63 -18.55 -1.84
C LEU A 201 22.11 -18.70 -1.86
N ALA A 202 21.60 -19.93 -1.73
CA ALA A 202 20.17 -20.19 -1.72
C ALA A 202 19.47 -19.49 -0.55
N GLY A 203 20.07 -19.52 0.64
CA GLY A 203 19.50 -18.79 1.78
C GLY A 203 19.67 -17.28 1.71
N ALA A 204 20.80 -16.78 1.19
CA ALA A 204 20.97 -15.35 0.98
C ALA A 204 19.89 -14.81 0.02
N LEU A 205 19.60 -15.55 -1.06
CA LEU A 205 18.53 -15.20 -1.98
C LEU A 205 17.15 -15.30 -1.32
N CYS A 206 16.84 -16.42 -0.67
CA CYS A 206 15.50 -16.66 -0.16
C CYS A 206 15.22 -15.93 1.17
N ALA A 207 16.06 -16.10 2.18
CA ALA A 207 15.88 -15.40 3.46
C ALA A 207 16.14 -13.89 3.32
N GLY A 208 17.10 -13.48 2.49
CA GLY A 208 17.32 -12.07 2.18
C GLY A 208 16.17 -11.46 1.36
N GLY A 209 15.66 -12.18 0.35
CA GLY A 209 14.48 -11.79 -0.40
C GLY A 209 13.24 -11.66 0.48
N TRP A 210 13.01 -12.60 1.40
CA TRP A 210 11.96 -12.50 2.41
C TRP A 210 12.15 -11.25 3.29
N ALA A 211 13.35 -11.02 3.82
CA ALA A 211 13.63 -9.88 4.70
C ALA A 211 13.38 -8.53 4.00
N VAL A 212 13.85 -8.36 2.75
CA VAL A 212 13.63 -7.13 1.97
C VAL A 212 12.16 -6.89 1.66
N ASN A 213 11.38 -7.96 1.46
CA ASN A 213 9.95 -7.87 1.15
C ASN A 213 9.03 -7.91 2.39
N TYR A 214 9.57 -8.05 3.60
CA TYR A 214 8.78 -8.14 4.83
C TYR A 214 9.12 -7.05 5.84
N LEU A 215 10.42 -6.86 6.13
CA LEU A 215 10.87 -5.95 7.19
C LEU A 215 10.45 -4.48 6.99
N PRO A 216 10.42 -3.91 5.76
CA PRO A 216 9.98 -2.53 5.58
C PRO A 216 8.55 -2.29 6.08
N PHE A 217 7.67 -3.29 6.00
CA PHE A 217 6.29 -3.15 6.45
C PHE A 217 6.14 -3.02 7.97
N LEU A 218 7.13 -3.48 8.75
CA LEU A 218 7.16 -3.27 10.20
C LEU A 218 7.40 -1.80 10.59
N LEU A 219 7.96 -1.01 9.66
CA LEU A 219 8.29 0.41 9.85
C LEU A 219 7.27 1.35 9.19
N MET A 220 6.25 0.80 8.51
CA MET A 220 5.27 1.59 7.78
C MET A 220 4.03 1.85 8.63
N GLU A 221 3.68 3.13 8.79
CA GLU A 221 2.46 3.59 9.47
C GLU A 221 1.30 3.78 8.47
N LYS A 222 1.07 2.79 7.59
CA LYS A 222 -0.02 2.83 6.58
C LYS A 222 -1.02 1.71 6.82
N THR A 223 -2.17 1.79 6.17
CA THR A 223 -3.12 0.67 6.13
C THR A 223 -2.52 -0.48 5.32
N LEU A 224 -2.24 -1.60 5.99
CA LEU A 224 -1.62 -2.77 5.39
C LEU A 224 -2.60 -3.95 5.30
N PHE A 225 -2.32 -4.83 4.36
CA PHE A 225 -3.18 -5.95 3.98
C PHE A 225 -2.36 -7.19 3.71
N LEU A 226 -2.93 -8.38 3.93
CA LEU A 226 -2.27 -9.68 3.74
C LEU A 226 -1.57 -9.84 2.38
N TYR A 227 -2.09 -9.27 1.30
CA TYR A 227 -1.46 -9.40 -0.02
C TYR A 227 -0.06 -8.78 -0.11
N HIS A 228 0.28 -7.83 0.77
CA HIS A 228 1.62 -7.24 0.86
C HIS A 228 2.68 -8.27 1.28
N TYR A 229 2.27 -9.34 1.98
CA TYR A 229 3.16 -10.40 2.41
C TYR A 229 3.44 -11.44 1.30
N LEU A 230 2.60 -11.53 0.27
CA LEU A 230 2.72 -12.59 -0.75
C LEU A 230 4.09 -12.60 -1.45
N PRO A 231 4.72 -11.45 -1.81
CA PRO A 231 6.07 -11.44 -2.34
C PRO A 231 7.13 -11.97 -1.36
N ALA A 232 6.97 -11.76 -0.06
CA ALA A 232 7.89 -12.32 0.94
C ALA A 232 7.67 -13.84 1.07
N LEU A 233 6.40 -14.28 1.08
CA LEU A 233 6.03 -15.69 1.16
C LEU A 233 6.58 -16.51 -0.01
N THR A 234 6.61 -15.97 -1.24
CA THR A 234 7.17 -16.71 -2.39
C THR A 234 8.63 -17.10 -2.16
N PHE A 235 9.44 -16.23 -1.55
CA PHE A 235 10.82 -16.57 -1.18
C PHE A 235 10.89 -17.67 -0.12
N GLN A 236 9.96 -17.70 0.85
CA GLN A 236 9.91 -18.80 1.82
C GLN A 236 9.50 -20.12 1.17
N ILE A 237 8.58 -20.09 0.20
CA ILE A 237 8.17 -21.27 -0.58
C ILE A 237 9.34 -21.79 -1.42
N LEU A 238 10.16 -20.90 -2.00
CA LEU A 238 11.38 -21.29 -2.73
C LEU A 238 12.45 -21.91 -1.81
N LEU A 239 12.52 -21.48 -0.54
CA LEU A 239 13.44 -22.03 0.45
C LEU A 239 13.04 -23.45 0.90
N LEU A 240 11.75 -23.75 0.92
CA LEU A 240 11.20 -25.03 1.37
C LEU A 240 11.85 -26.26 0.71
N PRO A 241 11.92 -26.41 -0.63
CA PRO A 241 12.56 -27.56 -1.26
C PRO A 241 14.07 -27.63 -0.96
N VAL A 242 14.76 -26.49 -0.82
CA VAL A 242 16.19 -26.45 -0.48
C VAL A 242 16.42 -27.05 0.91
N VAL A 243 15.58 -26.69 1.88
CA VAL A 243 15.65 -27.23 3.24
C VAL A 243 15.28 -28.71 3.27
N LEU A 244 14.22 -29.11 2.55
CA LEU A 244 13.82 -30.51 2.47
C LEU A 244 14.91 -31.39 1.84
N GLN A 245 15.54 -30.92 0.75
CA GLN A 245 16.67 -31.62 0.13
C GLN A 245 17.85 -31.74 1.12
N HIS A 246 18.21 -30.65 1.80
CA HIS A 246 19.30 -30.66 2.78
C HIS A 246 19.05 -31.65 3.93
N VAL A 247 17.83 -31.71 4.44
CA VAL A 247 17.43 -32.68 5.48
C VAL A 247 17.54 -34.11 4.95
N GLY A 248 16.99 -34.38 3.76
CA GLY A 248 17.03 -35.72 3.15
C GLY A 248 18.43 -36.23 2.83
N GLU A 249 19.32 -35.37 2.35
CA GLU A 249 20.68 -35.75 1.95
C GLU A 249 21.66 -35.82 3.13
N HIS A 250 21.59 -34.85 4.05
CA HIS A 250 22.62 -34.67 5.09
C HIS A 250 22.18 -35.07 6.50
N LEU A 251 20.88 -35.06 6.83
CA LEU A 251 20.39 -35.45 8.15
C LEU A 251 19.91 -36.91 8.18
N CYS A 252 19.27 -37.38 7.11
CA CYS A 252 18.86 -38.78 6.96
C CYS A 252 20.03 -39.67 6.50
N ARG A 253 20.62 -40.42 7.44
CA ARG A 253 21.82 -41.23 7.20
C ARG A 253 21.54 -42.66 6.74
N SER A 254 20.39 -43.22 7.11
CA SER A 254 20.00 -44.59 6.73
C SER A 254 18.98 -44.60 5.59
N GLU A 255 18.98 -45.67 4.80
CA GLU A 255 18.01 -45.87 3.72
C GLU A 255 16.56 -45.89 4.24
N LEU A 256 16.35 -46.45 5.43
CA LEU A 256 15.06 -46.38 6.11
C LEU A 256 14.65 -44.93 6.42
N GLN A 257 15.56 -44.11 6.97
CA GLN A 257 15.27 -42.70 7.24
C GLN A 257 14.96 -41.91 5.97
N ARG A 258 15.69 -42.16 4.89
CA ARG A 258 15.44 -41.50 3.58
C ARG A 258 14.09 -41.90 3.00
N SER A 259 13.75 -43.18 3.05
CA SER A 259 12.45 -43.69 2.59
C SER A 259 11.29 -43.12 3.41
N VAL A 260 11.42 -43.11 4.75
CA VAL A 260 10.43 -42.51 5.66
C VAL A 260 10.30 -41.02 5.41
N PHE A 261 11.41 -40.29 5.26
CA PHE A 261 11.39 -38.86 4.95
C PHE A 261 10.71 -38.58 3.60
N GLY A 262 11.03 -39.35 2.56
CA GLY A 262 10.35 -39.26 1.27
C GLY A 262 8.85 -39.49 1.37
N ALA A 263 8.42 -40.51 2.12
CA ALA A 263 7.01 -40.78 2.37
C ALA A 263 6.33 -39.61 3.13
N LEU A 264 7.01 -39.00 4.10
CA LEU A 264 6.51 -37.82 4.81
C LEU A 264 6.37 -36.59 3.90
N VAL A 265 7.31 -36.38 2.98
CA VAL A 265 7.22 -35.29 1.98
C VAL A 265 6.03 -35.51 1.05
N VAL A 266 5.82 -36.74 0.58
CA VAL A 266 4.63 -37.07 -0.24
C VAL A 266 3.34 -36.86 0.55
N ALA A 267 3.28 -37.33 1.80
CA ALA A 267 2.12 -37.13 2.67
C ALA A 267 1.84 -35.64 2.92
N TRP A 268 2.88 -34.83 3.15
CA TRP A 268 2.76 -33.38 3.29
C TRP A 268 2.22 -32.73 2.01
N TYR A 269 2.71 -33.13 0.83
CA TYR A 269 2.22 -32.62 -0.44
C TYR A 269 0.74 -32.99 -0.67
N SER A 270 0.36 -34.23 -0.38
CA SER A 270 -1.04 -34.66 -0.43
C SER A 270 -1.93 -33.87 0.53
N ALA A 271 -1.45 -33.56 1.73
CA ALA A 271 -2.17 -32.70 2.68
C ALA A 271 -2.35 -31.28 2.12
N ALA A 272 -1.31 -30.70 1.50
CA ALA A 272 -1.40 -29.39 0.85
C ALA A 272 -2.45 -29.38 -0.28
N CYS A 273 -2.49 -30.42 -1.13
CA CYS A 273 -3.53 -30.58 -2.15
C CYS A 273 -4.93 -30.70 -1.53
N HIS A 274 -5.08 -31.50 -0.48
CA HIS A 274 -6.35 -31.67 0.20
C HIS A 274 -6.89 -30.36 0.81
N VAL A 275 -6.02 -29.56 1.42
CA VAL A 275 -6.37 -28.22 1.92
C VAL A 275 -6.82 -27.30 0.78
N PHE A 276 -6.13 -27.33 -0.36
CA PHE A 276 -6.55 -26.56 -1.53
C PHE A 276 -7.93 -26.99 -2.03
N ASP A 277 -8.18 -28.30 -2.16
CA ASP A 277 -9.49 -28.81 -2.59
C ASP A 277 -10.62 -28.40 -1.63
N THR A 278 -10.33 -28.39 -0.33
CA THR A 278 -11.29 -27.99 0.70
C THR A 278 -11.59 -26.48 0.66
N LEU A 279 -10.58 -25.65 0.44
CA LEU A 279 -10.71 -24.18 0.38
C LEU A 279 -11.06 -23.65 -1.03
N ARG A 280 -11.06 -24.52 -2.05
CA ARG A 280 -11.39 -24.20 -3.44
C ARG A 280 -12.68 -23.38 -3.61
N PRO A 281 -13.79 -23.66 -2.89
CA PRO A 281 -15.02 -22.85 -2.99
C PRO A 281 -14.79 -21.37 -2.65
N LEU A 282 -13.95 -21.08 -1.65
CA LEU A 282 -13.62 -19.71 -1.21
C LEU A 282 -12.61 -19.02 -2.14
N THR A 283 -11.87 -19.78 -2.95
CA THR A 283 -10.92 -19.21 -3.92
C THR A 283 -11.63 -18.82 -5.22
N TYR A 284 -12.47 -19.71 -5.75
CA TYR A 284 -13.13 -19.49 -7.05
C TYR A 284 -14.52 -18.86 -6.94
N GLY A 285 -15.16 -18.84 -5.77
CA GLY A 285 -16.52 -18.32 -5.59
C GLY A 285 -17.60 -19.05 -6.39
N HIS A 286 -17.30 -20.23 -6.95
CA HIS A 286 -18.16 -20.97 -7.87
C HIS A 286 -19.30 -21.75 -7.22
N LYS A 287 -19.22 -22.04 -5.92
CA LYS A 287 -20.23 -22.81 -5.17
C LYS A 287 -20.81 -21.96 -4.04
N SER A 288 -22.13 -21.96 -3.93
CA SER A 288 -22.82 -21.45 -2.74
C SER A 288 -22.80 -22.52 -1.65
N LEU A 289 -22.22 -22.19 -0.51
CA LEU A 289 -22.12 -23.10 0.63
C LEU A 289 -23.17 -22.76 1.69
N SER A 290 -23.65 -23.79 2.39
CA SER A 290 -24.54 -23.61 3.54
C SER A 290 -23.79 -22.97 4.72
N PRO A 291 -24.50 -22.34 5.69
CA PRO A 291 -23.87 -21.74 6.86
C PRO A 291 -23.00 -22.72 7.68
N SER A 292 -23.41 -23.98 7.79
CA SER A 292 -22.65 -25.03 8.50
C SER A 292 -21.37 -25.41 7.75
N GLU A 293 -21.41 -25.51 6.42
CA GLU A 293 -20.22 -25.75 5.60
C GLU A 293 -19.24 -24.58 5.68
N LEU A 294 -19.74 -23.34 5.65
CA LEU A 294 -18.89 -22.15 5.82
C LEU A 294 -18.25 -22.09 7.20
N GLN A 295 -18.98 -22.51 8.24
CA GLN A 295 -18.42 -22.62 9.59
C GLN A 295 -17.38 -23.73 9.69
N ALA A 296 -17.55 -24.86 8.97
CA ALA A 296 -16.56 -25.93 8.91
C ALA A 296 -15.26 -25.52 8.18
N LEU A 297 -15.34 -24.56 7.25
CA LEU A 297 -14.16 -23.98 6.58
C LEU A 297 -13.43 -22.93 7.44
N ARG A 298 -14.04 -22.47 8.55
CA ARG A 298 -13.43 -21.52 9.48
C ARG A 298 -12.52 -22.25 10.47
N TRP A 299 -11.33 -22.64 10.01
CA TRP A 299 -10.37 -23.37 10.85
C TRP A 299 -9.70 -22.50 11.92
N ARG A 300 -9.70 -21.18 11.74
CA ARG A 300 -9.27 -20.22 12.75
C ARG A 300 -10.38 -19.24 13.06
N GLU A 301 -10.52 -18.88 14.33
CA GLU A 301 -11.49 -17.89 14.75
C GLU A 301 -11.21 -16.52 14.16
N SER A 302 -9.94 -16.19 13.91
CA SER A 302 -9.52 -14.92 13.31
C SER A 302 -9.90 -14.80 11.82
N TRP A 303 -10.30 -15.89 11.16
CA TRP A 303 -10.75 -15.82 9.76
C TRP A 303 -12.19 -15.31 9.67
N ASP A 304 -12.33 -14.12 9.11
CA ASP A 304 -13.59 -13.43 8.81
C ASP A 304 -14.26 -14.04 7.57
N ILE A 305 -14.77 -15.27 7.70
CA ILE A 305 -15.64 -15.89 6.70
C ILE A 305 -17.06 -15.35 6.91
N LEU A 306 -17.67 -14.79 5.86
CA LEU A 306 -18.97 -14.15 6.00
C LEU A 306 -20.06 -15.23 6.02
N ILE A 307 -20.79 -15.31 7.14
CA ILE A 307 -21.94 -16.20 7.31
C ILE A 307 -23.18 -15.31 7.44
N ARG A 308 -24.07 -15.38 6.45
CA ARG A 308 -25.37 -14.72 6.55
C ARG A 308 -26.18 -15.43 7.63
N LYS A 309 -26.50 -14.73 8.72
CA LYS A 309 -27.61 -15.13 9.58
C LYS A 309 -28.87 -14.87 8.77
N TYR A 310 -29.60 -15.92 8.38
CA TYR A 310 -30.96 -15.73 7.90
C TYR A 310 -31.72 -15.02 9.03
N GLN A 311 -32.10 -13.76 8.82
CA GLN A 311 -33.20 -13.19 9.58
C GLN A 311 -34.41 -14.06 9.21
N GLN A 312 -34.90 -14.83 10.17
CA GLN A 312 -36.26 -15.35 10.08
C GLN A 312 -37.16 -14.14 9.92
N ASP A 313 -37.81 -14.00 8.77
CA ASP A 313 -38.94 -13.11 8.63
C ASP A 313 -39.94 -13.47 9.74
N PRO A 314 -40.35 -12.54 10.61
CA PRO A 314 -41.31 -12.80 11.69
C PRO A 314 -42.76 -12.87 11.17
N THR A 315 -42.97 -13.39 9.96
CA THR A 315 -44.29 -13.62 9.38
C THR A 315 -44.43 -15.06 8.90
N GLN A 316 -44.50 -15.98 9.87
CA GLN A 316 -45.33 -17.17 9.82
C GLN A 316 -45.95 -17.41 11.19
#